data_AF-A0A7K0FVD6-F1
#
_entry.id   AF-A0A7K0FVD6-F1
#
_cell.length_a   1.000
_cell.length_b   1.000
_cell.length_c   1.000
_cell.angle_alpha   90.00
_cell.angle_beta   90.00
_cell.angle_gamma   90.00
#
_symmetry.space_group_name_H-M   'P 1'
#
loop_
_entity.id
_entity.type
_entity.pdbx_description
1 polymer ?
#
loop_
_entity_poly.entity_id
_entity_poly.type
_entity_poly.pdbx_seq_one_letter_code
_entity_poly.pdbx_strand_id
1 'polypeptide(L)'
;MSTKTIFIIILTVLLTIFLTVNTDPVDFDFLVATVAVSKLLVIGICVIIGFIIGFIVGRPKKTISSYDNEIERNQPVSTKKELSDEDRDYIS
;
A
#
# COMPACT_ATOMS: atom_id res chain seq x y z
N MET A 1 -35.37 -2.26 -1.72
CA MET A 1 -34.07 -1.96 -1.10
C MET A 1 -33.18 -3.18 -1.25
N SER A 2 -31.97 -3.02 -1.80
CA SER A 2 -31.01 -4.14 -1.82
C SER A 2 -30.48 -4.37 -0.41
N THR A 3 -30.15 -5.61 -0.06
CA THR A 3 -29.46 -5.96 1.19
C THR A 3 -28.22 -5.09 1.42
N LYS A 4 -27.54 -4.71 0.33
CA LYS A 4 -26.40 -3.78 0.34
C LYS A 4 -26.78 -2.41 0.89
N THR A 5 -27.93 -1.87 0.49
CA THR A 5 -28.42 -0.58 0.96
C THR A 5 -28.81 -0.63 2.43
N ILE A 6 -29.51 -1.68 2.85
CA ILE A 6 -29.90 -1.88 4.25
C ILE A 6 -28.65 -2.00 5.14
N PHE A 7 -27.67 -2.78 4.70
CA PHE A 7 -26.39 -2.91 5.40
C PHE A 7 -25.66 -1.57 5.52
N ILE A 8 -25.56 -0.78 4.44
CA ILE A 8 -24.93 0.55 4.49
C ILE A 8 -25.66 1.46 5.47
N ILE A 9 -27.01 1.47 5.47
CA ILE A 9 -27.79 2.30 6.40
C ILE A 9 -27.55 1.89 7.87
N ILE A 10 -27.56 0.59 8.16
CA ILE A 10 -27.27 0.10 9.52
C ILE A 10 -25.86 0.52 9.92
N LEU A 11 -24.88 0.33 9.03
CA LEU A 11 -23.50 0.71 9.27
C LEU A 11 -23.35 2.21 9.53
N THR A 12 -24.01 3.07 8.76
CA THR A 12 -23.92 4.52 8.94
C THR A 12 -24.58 4.97 10.24
N VAL A 13 -25.72 4.40 10.62
CA VAL A 13 -26.37 4.69 11.91
C VAL A 13 -25.47 4.26 13.08
N LEU A 14 -24.91 3.05 13.04
CA LEU A 14 -23.99 2.56 14.06
C LEU A 14 -22.73 3.44 14.15
N LEU A 15 -22.15 3.81 13.01
CA LEU A 15 -20.99 4.69 12.95
C LEU A 15 -21.30 6.06 13.53
N THR A 16 -22.47 6.63 13.22
CA THR A 16 -22.90 7.93 13.74
C THR A 16 -23.07 7.88 15.25
N ILE A 17 -23.70 6.83 15.79
CA ILE A 17 -23.83 6.64 17.25
C ILE A 17 -22.45 6.51 17.88
N PHE A 18 -21.57 5.68 17.31
CA PHE A 18 -20.21 5.51 17.81
C PHE A 18 -19.45 6.84 17.86
N LEU A 19 -19.58 7.66 16.81
CA LEU A 19 -18.97 8.98 16.75
C LEU A 19 -19.54 9.89 17.85
N THR A 20 -20.86 10.05 17.92
CA THR A 20 -21.49 10.98 18.88
C THR A 20 -21.33 10.55 20.34
N VAL A 21 -21.27 9.25 20.64
CA VAL A 21 -21.10 8.75 22.01
C VAL A 21 -19.66 8.90 22.49
N ASN A 22 -18.67 8.86 21.59
CA ASN A 22 -17.26 8.98 21.95
C ASN A 22 -16.68 10.38 21.67
N THR A 23 -17.52 11.39 21.42
CA THR A 23 -17.06 12.79 21.26
C THR A 23 -16.69 13.47 22.57
N ASP A 24 -16.68 12.75 23.69
CA ASP A 24 -16.24 13.29 24.99
C ASP A 24 -14.89 14.02 24.87
N PRO A 25 -14.81 15.26 25.36
CA PRO A 25 -13.59 16.03 25.32
C PRO A 25 -12.55 15.45 26.28
N VAL A 26 -11.29 15.49 25.86
CA VAL A 26 -10.10 15.31 26.69
C VAL A 26 -9.30 16.59 26.62
N ASP A 27 -8.87 17.04 27.78
CA ASP A 27 -8.01 18.21 27.91
C ASP A 27 -6.59 17.86 27.47
N PHE A 28 -6.07 18.63 26.52
CA PHE A 28 -4.68 18.59 26.10
C PHE A 28 -3.97 19.84 26.58
N ASP A 29 -3.01 19.65 27.49
CA ASP A 29 -2.13 20.71 27.94
C ASP A 29 -1.03 20.95 26.91
N PHE A 30 -1.15 22.04 26.16
CA PHE A 30 -0.06 22.58 25.37
C PHE A 30 0.77 23.54 26.21
N LEU A 31 2.00 23.82 25.76
CA LEU A 31 2.96 24.70 26.47
C LEU A 31 2.41 26.08 26.87
N VAL A 32 1.33 26.55 26.24
CA VAL A 32 0.76 27.89 26.46
C VAL A 32 -0.75 27.86 26.74
N ALA A 33 -1.44 26.73 26.54
CA ALA A 33 -2.89 26.64 26.70
C ALA A 33 -3.37 25.20 26.84
N THR A 34 -4.44 25.01 27.60
CA THR A 34 -5.20 23.76 27.65
C THR A 34 -6.34 23.83 26.65
N VAL A 35 -6.43 22.85 25.74
CA VAL A 35 -7.52 22.77 24.74
C VAL A 35 -8.24 21.45 24.89
N ALA A 36 -9.56 21.51 25.06
CA ALA A 36 -10.43 20.35 25.08
C ALA A 36 -10.67 19.84 23.65
N VAL A 37 -10.26 18.60 23.37
CA VAL A 37 -10.38 17.97 22.05
C VAL A 37 -11.06 16.62 22.20
N SER A 38 -11.95 16.24 21.28
CA SER A 38 -12.65 14.94 21.39
C SER A 38 -11.68 13.76 21.26
N LYS A 39 -11.89 12.71 22.08
CA LYS A 39 -11.09 11.47 22.03
C LYS A 39 -11.03 10.87 20.63
N LEU A 40 -12.14 10.93 19.91
CA LEU A 40 -12.23 10.42 18.54
C LEU A 40 -11.36 11.16 17.55
N LEU A 41 -11.25 12.50 17.67
CA LEU A 41 -10.40 13.28 16.77
C LEU A 41 -8.94 12.89 16.95
N VAL A 42 -8.51 12.70 18.20
CA VAL A 42 -7.15 12.26 18.55
C VAL A 42 -6.86 10.89 17.95
N ILE A 43 -7.75 9.91 18.19
CA ILE A 43 -7.60 8.55 17.66
C ILE A 43 -7.59 8.58 16.12
N GLY A 44 -8.48 9.36 15.50
CA GLY A 44 -8.55 9.51 14.05
C GLY A 44 -7.25 10.04 13.44
N ILE A 45 -6.68 11.09 14.03
CA ILE A 45 -5.38 11.63 13.59
C ILE A 45 -4.26 10.59 13.77
N CYS A 46 -4.21 9.91 14.92
CA CYS A 46 -3.22 8.86 15.17
C CYS A 46 -3.31 7.72 14.16
N VAL A 47 -4.51 7.29 13.79
CA VAL A 47 -4.73 6.24 12.77
C VAL A 47 -4.24 6.71 11.41
N ILE A 48 -4.53 7.95 11.00
CA ILE A 48 -4.08 8.49 9.71
C ILE A 48 -2.54 8.57 9.68
N ILE A 49 -1.92 9.12 10.71
CA ILE A 49 -0.46 9.22 10.80
C ILE A 49 0.18 7.83 10.80
N GLY A 50 -0.34 6.91 11.64
CA GLY A 50 0.13 5.53 11.71
C GLY A 50 -0.02 4.80 10.39
N PHE A 51 -1.12 5.01 9.67
CA PHE A 51 -1.33 4.46 8.34
C PHE A 51 -0.33 5.02 7.31
N ILE A 52 -0.10 6.33 7.30
CA ILE A 52 0.87 6.95 6.38
C ILE A 52 2.27 6.41 6.65
N ILE A 53 2.71 6.39 7.91
CA ILE A 53 4.02 5.86 8.30
C ILE A 53 4.12 4.38 7.93
N GLY A 54 3.13 3.58 8.32
CA GLY A 54 3.07 2.16 8.03
C GLY A 54 3.06 1.86 6.53
N PHE A 55 2.38 2.68 5.72
CA PHE A 55 2.34 2.54 4.27
C PHE A 55 3.70 2.87 3.63
N ILE A 56 4.38 3.93 4.10
CA ILE A 56 5.70 4.32 3.59
C ILE A 56 6.75 3.27 3.97
N VAL A 57 6.77 2.84 5.24
CA VAL A 57 7.75 1.87 5.76
C VAL A 57 7.46 0.45 5.25
N GLY A 58 6.19 0.07 5.20
CA GLY A 58 5.74 -1.25 4.77
C GLY A 58 5.78 -1.46 3.26
N ARG A 59 6.09 -0.44 2.46
CA ARG A 59 6.21 -0.57 1.00
C ARG A 59 7.39 -1.50 0.68
N PRO A 60 7.14 -2.73 0.17
CA PRO A 60 8.22 -3.64 -0.16
C PRO A 60 9.08 -2.98 -1.24
N LYS A 61 10.36 -2.76 -0.94
CA LYS A 61 11.30 -2.31 -1.96
C LYS A 61 11.43 -3.44 -2.96
N LYS A 62 11.21 -3.16 -4.25
CA LYS A 62 11.57 -4.10 -5.32
C LYS A 62 13.03 -4.44 -5.08
N THR A 63 13.32 -5.71 -4.79
CA THR A 63 14.68 -6.21 -4.90
C THR A 63 15.07 -5.92 -6.35
N ILE A 64 16.07 -5.05 -6.54
CA ILE A 64 16.67 -4.92 -7.85
C ILE A 64 17.22 -6.31 -8.13
N SER A 65 16.57 -7.03 -9.05
CA SER A 65 17.11 -8.26 -9.60
C SER A 65 18.34 -7.83 -10.40
N SER A 66 19.48 -7.72 -9.72
CA SER A 66 20.76 -7.32 -10.30
C SER A 66 21.37 -8.43 -11.18
N TYR A 67 20.55 -9.31 -11.76
CA TYR A 67 21.04 -10.41 -12.59
C TYR A 67 20.53 -10.42 -14.03
N ASP A 68 19.61 -9.53 -14.44
CA ASP A 68 19.07 -9.57 -15.82
C ASP A 68 19.55 -8.45 -16.75
N ASN A 69 20.01 -7.30 -16.21
CA ASN A 69 20.34 -6.15 -17.06
C ASN A 69 21.65 -6.30 -17.86
N GLU A 70 22.50 -7.27 -17.53
CA GLU A 70 23.77 -7.50 -18.25
C GLU A 70 23.65 -8.54 -19.36
N ILE A 71 22.62 -9.40 -19.33
CA ILE A 71 22.37 -10.40 -20.36
C ILE A 71 21.62 -9.76 -21.55
N GLU A 72 20.65 -8.87 -21.30
CA GLU A 72 19.97 -8.13 -22.39
C GLU A 72 20.87 -7.13 -23.11
N ARG A 73 21.87 -6.55 -22.42
CA ARG A 73 22.74 -5.51 -22.99
C ARG A 73 23.89 -6.04 -23.84
N ASN A 74 24.24 -7.32 -23.68
CA ASN A 74 25.32 -8.00 -24.41
C ASN A 74 24.82 -9.06 -25.40
N GLN A 75 23.50 -9.18 -25.63
CA GLN A 75 22.99 -10.09 -26.65
C GLN A 75 23.14 -9.42 -28.02
N PRO A 76 24.05 -9.89 -28.90
CA PRO A 76 24.01 -9.45 -30.29
C PRO A 76 22.67 -9.91 -30.86
N VAL A 77 21.98 -9.01 -31.58
CA VAL A 77 20.79 -9.36 -32.36
C VAL A 77 21.24 -10.33 -33.47
N SER A 78 21.34 -11.61 -33.13
CA SER A 78 21.69 -12.69 -34.05
C SER A 78 20.47 -12.93 -34.94
N THR A 79 20.44 -12.16 -36.02
CA THR A 79 19.63 -12.48 -37.18
C THR A 79 20.07 -13.86 -37.67
N LYS A 80 19.15 -14.84 -37.57
CA LYS A 80 19.22 -16.21 -38.11
C LYS A 80 20.14 -17.19 -37.39
N LYS A 81 19.47 -18.12 -36.71
CA LYS A 81 19.97 -19.38 -36.18
C LYS A 81 20.23 -20.34 -37.36
N GLU A 82 21.30 -20.12 -38.12
CA GLU A 82 21.85 -21.16 -38.98
C GLU A 82 22.86 -21.97 -38.16
N LEU A 83 22.72 -23.30 -38.15
CA LEU A 83 23.66 -24.18 -37.45
C LEU A 83 25.05 -24.05 -38.08
N SER A 84 26.09 -24.11 -37.24
CA SER A 84 27.49 -24.22 -37.65
C SER A 84 27.66 -25.40 -38.60
N ASP A 85 28.59 -25.30 -39.55
CA ASP A 85 28.90 -26.39 -40.48
C ASP A 85 29.34 -27.66 -39.74
N GLU A 86 29.97 -27.51 -38.57
CA GLU A 86 30.35 -28.61 -37.68
C GLU A 86 29.11 -29.33 -37.11
N ASP A 87 28.07 -28.59 -36.71
CA ASP A 87 26.84 -29.16 -36.15
C ASP A 87 25.99 -29.90 -37.21
N ARG A 88 26.17 -29.57 -38.49
CA ARG A 88 25.42 -30.19 -39.60
C ARG A 88 25.86 -31.62 -39.87
N ASP A 89 27.15 -31.91 -39.69
CA ASP A 89 27.72 -33.26 -39.94
C ASP A 89 27.22 -34.29 -38.90
N TYR A 90 26.82 -33.83 -37.72
CA TYR A 90 26.26 -34.69 -36.66
C TYR A 90 24.81 -35.14 -36.90
N ILE A 91 24.08 -34.49 -37.80
CA ILE A 91 22.67 -34.78 -38.07
C ILE A 91 22.40 -35.36 -39.47
N SER A 92 23.45 -35.61 -40.26
CA SER A 92 23.41 -36.30 -41.56
C SER A 92 23.61 -37.81 -41.47
#